data_AF-A0A2M7XVQ8-F1
#
_entry.id   AF-A0A2M7XVQ8-F1
#
_cell.length_a   1.000
_cell.length_b   1.000
_cell.length_c   1.000
_cell.angle_alpha   90.00
_cell.angle_beta   90.00
_cell.angle_gamma   90.00
#
_symmetry.space_group_name_H-M   'P 1'
#
loop_
_entity.id
_entity.type
_entity.pdbx_description
1 polymer ?
#
loop_
_entity_poly.entity_id
_entity_poly.type
_entity_poly.pdbx_seq_one_letter_code
_entity_poly.pdbx_strand_id
1 'polypeptide(L)'
;PYKTVVLTIFPVLLTLFALGYLILEKNLTLGEMICIASVIGGGMSNLYDRILHQGTVTDFMNFGIGPWLRTGILNTADLSITLGAVALVWLQMYRNKKDPKSI
;
A
#
# COMPACT_ATOMS: atom_id res chain seq x y z
N PRO A 1 16.93 -9.70 -14.61
CA PRO A 1 17.20 -8.24 -14.59
C PRO A 1 15.92 -7.37 -14.67
N TYR A 2 15.13 -7.43 -15.75
CA TYR A 2 13.97 -6.53 -15.94
C TYR A 2 12.90 -6.66 -14.84
N LYS A 3 12.58 -7.88 -14.40
CA LYS A 3 11.58 -8.11 -13.34
C LYS A 3 11.95 -7.42 -12.04
N THR A 4 13.20 -7.56 -11.59
CA THR A 4 13.70 -6.94 -10.34
C THR A 4 13.69 -5.43 -10.43
N VAL A 5 14.06 -4.87 -11.59
CA VAL A 5 14.04 -3.42 -11.83
C VAL A 5 12.61 -2.89 -11.76
N VAL A 6 11.66 -3.53 -12.45
CA VAL A 6 10.25 -3.14 -12.42
C VAL A 6 9.68 -3.27 -11.00
N LEU A 7 9.92 -4.42 -10.34
CA LEU A 7 9.44 -4.72 -8.99
C LEU A 7 10.11 -3.90 -7.89
N THR A 8 11.08 -3.04 -8.22
CA THR A 8 11.73 -2.12 -7.28
C THR A 8 11.38 -0.67 -7.61
N ILE A 9 11.54 -0.27 -8.87
CA ILE A 9 11.24 1.11 -9.30
C ILE A 9 9.76 1.43 -9.10
N PHE A 10 8.87 0.52 -9.48
CA PHE A 10 7.43 0.79 -9.37
C PHE A 10 6.98 1.02 -7.91
N PRO A 11 7.33 0.18 -6.92
CA PRO A 11 7.04 0.46 -5.51
C PRO A 11 7.68 1.74 -4.98
N VAL A 12 8.92 2.08 -5.40
CA VAL A 12 9.55 3.36 -5.02
C VAL A 12 8.69 4.53 -5.51
N LEU A 13 8.32 4.53 -6.79
CA LEU A 13 7.53 5.61 -7.37
C LEU A 13 6.16 5.74 -6.70
N LEU A 14 5.47 4.63 -6.45
CA LEU A 14 4.20 4.63 -5.72
C LEU A 14 4.33 5.18 -4.31
N THR A 15 5.39 4.78 -3.58
CA THR A 15 5.63 5.22 -2.21
C THR A 15 5.94 6.72 -2.15
N LEU A 16 6.78 7.21 -3.07
CA LEU A 16 7.10 8.63 -3.19
C LEU A 16 5.88 9.46 -3.61
N PHE A 17 5.06 8.93 -4.52
CA PHE A 17 3.81 9.57 -4.92
C PHE A 17 2.84 9.67 -3.73
N ALA A 18 2.63 8.58 -2.98
CA ALA A 18 1.77 8.58 -1.80
C ALA A 18 2.28 9.55 -0.72
N LEU A 19 3.60 9.61 -0.51
CA LEU A 19 4.23 10.57 0.40
C LEU A 19 4.01 12.01 -0.08
N GLY A 20 4.23 12.28 -1.36
CA GLY A 20 3.96 13.58 -1.96
C GLY A 20 2.49 13.98 -1.80
N TYR A 21 1.57 13.07 -2.07
CA TYR A 21 0.14 13.30 -1.88
C TYR A 21 -0.21 13.62 -0.41
N LEU A 22 0.35 12.88 0.55
CA LEU A 22 0.15 13.13 1.99
C LEU A 22 0.62 14.52 2.43
N ILE A 23 1.74 15.00 1.87
CA ILE A 23 2.35 16.29 2.24
C ILE A 23 1.65 17.46 1.53
N LEU A 24 1.24 17.26 0.27
CA LEU A 24 0.72 18.34 -0.58
C LEU A 24 -0.79 18.55 -0.40
N GLU A 25 -1.55 17.49 -0.11
CA GLU A 25 -3.00 17.59 0.07
C GLU A 25 -3.35 18.12 1.46
N LYS A 26 -4.08 19.24 1.51
CA LYS A 26 -4.41 19.93 2.76
C LYS A 26 -5.75 19.49 3.35
N ASN A 27 -6.59 18.81 2.56
CA ASN A 27 -7.96 18.45 2.94
C ASN A 27 -8.11 16.95 3.20
N LEU A 28 -7.12 16.35 3.88
CA LEU A 28 -7.17 14.96 4.31
C LEU A 28 -7.81 14.86 5.69
N THR A 29 -8.81 14.00 5.81
CA THR A 29 -9.31 13.57 7.12
C THR A 29 -8.26 12.70 7.83
N LEU A 30 -8.38 12.56 9.15
CA LEU A 30 -7.50 11.66 9.91
C LEU A 30 -7.53 10.22 9.38
N GLY A 31 -8.71 9.73 8.98
CA GLY A 31 -8.85 8.40 8.39
C GLY A 31 -8.07 8.25 7.08
N GLU A 32 -8.15 9.24 6.19
CA GLU A 32 -7.39 9.24 4.94
C GLU A 32 -5.87 9.31 5.21
N MET A 33 -5.43 10.14 6.16
CA MET A 33 -4.02 10.21 6.55
C MET A 33 -3.50 8.86 7.07
N ILE A 34 -4.26 8.16 7.93
CA ILE A 34 -3.89 6.83 8.43
C ILE A 34 -3.80 5.82 7.28
N CYS A 35 -4.74 5.86 6.34
CA CYS A 35 -4.73 4.97 5.18
C CYS A 35 -3.51 5.21 4.28
N ILE A 36 -3.20 6.47 3.99
CA ILE A 36 -2.03 6.86 3.16
C ILE A 36 -0.73 6.51 3.91
N ALA A 37 -0.64 6.79 5.21
CA ALA A 37 0.50 6.43 6.03
C ALA A 37 0.72 4.91 6.07
N SER A 38 -0.36 4.10 6.05
CA SER A 38 -0.26 2.64 5.96
C SER A 38 0.37 2.21 4.63
N VAL A 39 -0.08 2.79 3.51
CA VAL A 39 0.50 2.53 2.18
C VAL A 39 1.98 2.92 2.13
N ILE A 40 2.34 4.10 2.66
CA ILE A 40 3.72 4.57 2.71
C ILE A 40 4.57 3.64 3.58
N GLY A 41 4.09 3.29 4.79
CA GLY A 41 4.81 2.45 5.73
C GLY A 41 5.07 1.04 5.18
N GLY A 42 4.07 0.42 4.57
CA GLY A 42 4.24 -0.87 3.88
C GLY A 42 5.16 -0.75 2.65
N GLY A 43 5.03 0.31 1.86
CA GLY A 43 5.93 0.57 0.73
C GLY A 43 7.40 0.70 1.17
N MET A 44 7.65 1.48 2.22
CA MET A 44 8.98 1.70 2.79
C MET A 44 9.58 0.43 3.40
N SER A 45 8.81 -0.41 4.11
CA SER A 45 9.32 -1.67 4.65
C SER A 45 9.71 -2.66 3.55
N ASN A 46 8.92 -2.74 2.49
CA ASN A 46 9.23 -3.53 1.29
C ASN A 46 10.51 -3.04 0.59
N LEU A 47 10.78 -1.73 0.59
CA LEU A 47 12.02 -1.17 0.06
C LEU A 47 13.22 -1.48 0.96
N TYR A 48 13.04 -1.37 2.27
CA TYR A 48 14.05 -1.70 3.26
C TYR A 48 14.49 -3.16 3.14
N ASP A 49 13.53 -4.09 3.02
CA ASP A 49 13.83 -5.51 2.82
C ASP A 49 14.66 -5.76 1.56
N ARG A 50 14.36 -5.07 0.46
CA ARG A 50 15.13 -5.18 -0.79
C ARG A 50 16.56 -4.67 -0.63
N ILE A 51 16.79 -3.64 0.18
CA ILE A 51 18.14 -3.14 0.45
C ILE A 51 18.95 -4.17 1.23
N LEU A 52 18.34 -4.83 2.23
CA LEU A 52 19.02 -5.82 3.06
C LEU A 52 19.22 -7.17 2.37
N HIS A 53 18.24 -7.62 1.57
CA HIS A 53 18.21 -8.96 1.00
C HIS A 53 18.56 -8.97 -0.51
N GLN A 54 19.41 -8.03 -0.96
CA GLN A 54 19.95 -8.01 -2.32
C GLN A 54 18.88 -7.95 -3.43
N GLY A 55 17.84 -7.17 -3.21
CA GLY A 55 16.75 -6.92 -4.16
C GLY A 55 15.54 -7.85 -4.01
N THR A 56 15.47 -8.65 -2.94
CA THR A 56 14.31 -9.52 -2.64
C THR A 56 13.52 -9.02 -1.43
N VAL A 57 12.28 -9.50 -1.32
CA VAL A 57 11.39 -9.23 -0.19
C VAL A 57 11.13 -10.54 0.54
N THR A 58 11.02 -10.50 1.87
CA THR A 58 10.74 -11.69 2.66
C THR A 58 9.24 -11.90 2.81
N ASP A 59 8.70 -12.89 2.10
CA ASP A 59 7.31 -13.32 2.22
C ASP A 59 7.21 -14.47 3.23
N PHE A 60 6.29 -14.37 4.20
CA PHE A 60 6.23 -15.32 5.32
C PHE A 60 4.82 -15.71 5.77
N MET A 61 3.79 -14.96 5.38
CA MET A 61 2.40 -15.28 5.69
C MET A 61 1.76 -16.08 4.56
N ASN A 62 1.04 -17.14 4.88
CA ASN A 62 0.26 -17.91 3.93
C ASN A 62 -1.13 -18.17 4.51
N PHE A 63 -2.13 -17.43 4.04
CA PHE A 63 -3.52 -17.66 4.48
C PHE A 63 -4.21 -18.66 3.58
N GLY A 64 -4.99 -19.55 4.19
CA GLY A 64 -5.88 -20.46 3.48
C GLY A 64 -7.20 -20.64 4.21
N ILE A 65 -8.28 -20.75 3.43
CA ILE A 65 -9.62 -21.08 3.95
C ILE A 65 -9.98 -22.45 3.40
N GLY A 66 -9.92 -23.46 4.27
CA GLY A 66 -10.13 -24.85 3.91
C GLY A 66 -9.10 -25.41 2.92
N PRO A 67 -9.39 -26.54 2.26
CA PRO A 67 -8.49 -27.18 1.30
C PRO A 67 -8.34 -26.41 -0.01
N TRP A 68 -9.33 -25.60 -0.37
CA TRP A 68 -9.52 -25.11 -1.74
C TRP A 68 -9.00 -23.70 -1.99
N LEU A 69 -8.92 -22.85 -0.96
CA LEU A 69 -8.53 -21.45 -1.11
C LEU A 69 -7.20 -21.18 -0.40
N ARG A 70 -6.20 -20.72 -1.14
CA ARG A 70 -4.89 -20.27 -0.64
C ARG A 70 -4.58 -18.91 -1.25
N THR A 71 -4.16 -17.97 -0.42
CA THR A 71 -3.95 -16.55 -0.78
C THR A 71 -2.55 -16.25 -1.32
N GLY A 72 -1.70 -17.28 -1.49
CA GLY A 72 -0.28 -17.13 -1.80
C GLY A 72 0.56 -16.88 -0.54
N ILE A 73 1.87 -16.68 -0.73
CA ILE A 73 2.77 -16.23 0.34
C ILE A 73 2.88 -14.72 0.22
N LEU A 74 2.66 -14.00 1.31
CA LEU A 74 2.62 -12.54 1.40
C LEU A 74 3.37 -12.08 2.66
N ASN A 75 3.58 -10.78 2.78
CA ASN A 75 4.21 -10.18 3.95
C ASN A 75 3.30 -9.12 4.60
N THR A 76 3.75 -8.58 5.73
CA THR A 76 2.98 -7.55 6.45
C THR A 76 2.91 -6.23 5.66
N ALA A 77 3.90 -5.95 4.82
CA ALA A 77 3.91 -4.79 3.96
C ALA A 77 2.75 -4.81 2.96
N ASP A 78 2.55 -5.93 2.28
CA ASP A 78 1.49 -6.15 1.29
C ASP A 78 0.11 -6.06 1.94
N LEU A 79 -0.04 -6.59 3.17
CA LEU A 79 -1.27 -6.46 3.93
C LEU A 79 -1.54 -4.99 4.30
N SER A 80 -0.52 -4.27 4.77
CA SER A 80 -0.62 -2.85 5.13
C SER A 80 -0.99 -1.97 3.92
N ILE A 81 -0.33 -2.20 2.78
CA ILE A 81 -0.62 -1.51 1.52
C ILE A 81 -2.04 -1.82 1.06
N THR A 82 -2.43 -3.09 1.02
CA THR A 82 -3.73 -3.51 0.51
C THR A 82 -4.87 -2.98 1.38
N LEU A 83 -4.77 -3.14 2.70
CA LEU A 83 -5.79 -2.64 3.63
C LEU A 83 -5.86 -1.11 3.62
N GLY A 84 -4.72 -0.42 3.60
CA GLY A 84 -4.66 1.04 3.50
C GLY A 84 -5.30 1.56 2.21
N ALA A 85 -4.97 0.96 1.07
CA ALA A 85 -5.52 1.35 -0.22
C ALA A 85 -7.04 1.09 -0.32
N VAL A 86 -7.50 -0.10 0.10
CA VAL A 86 -8.93 -0.45 0.09
C VAL A 86 -9.71 0.48 1.02
N ALA A 87 -9.21 0.72 2.24
CA ALA A 87 -9.85 1.64 3.17
C ALA A 87 -9.87 3.09 2.65
N LEU A 88 -8.80 3.55 2.00
CA LEU A 88 -8.75 4.88 1.40
C LEU A 88 -9.81 5.05 0.31
N VAL A 89 -9.93 4.07 -0.60
CA VAL A 89 -10.96 4.08 -1.66
C VAL A 89 -12.36 4.08 -1.04
N TRP A 90 -12.60 3.25 -0.04
CA TRP A 90 -13.88 3.20 0.65
C TRP A 90 -14.23 4.55 1.28
N LEU A 91 -13.30 5.17 2.00
CA LEU A 91 -13.49 6.48 2.64
C LEU A 91 -13.82 7.56 1.62
N GLN A 92 -13.09 7.60 0.50
CA GLN A 92 -13.35 8.55 -0.58
C GLN A 92 -14.73 8.34 -1.23
N MET A 93 -15.11 7.09 -1.50
CA MET A 93 -16.44 6.77 -2.04
C MET A 93 -17.57 7.20 -1.09
N TYR A 94 -17.39 6.99 0.22
CA TYR A 94 -18.36 7.40 1.22
C TYR A 94 -18.44 8.93 1.35
N ARG A 95 -17.31 9.62 1.28
CA ARG A 95 -17.23 11.09 1.31
C ARG A 95 -17.92 11.73 0.10
N ASN A 96 -17.65 11.23 -1.11
CA ASN A 96 -18.29 11.71 -2.35
C ASN A 96 -19.81 11.53 -2.35
N LYS A 97 -20.35 10.50 -1.68
CA LYS A 97 -21.81 10.35 -1.51
C LYS A 97 -22.42 11.40 -0.58
N LYS A 98 -21.66 11.84 0.42
CA LYS A 98 -22.11 12.85 1.40
C LYS A 98 -21.98 14.27 0.88
N ASP A 99 -21.00 14.52 0.01
CA ASP A 99 -20.74 15.85 -0.58
C ASP A 99 -20.51 15.76 -2.10
N PRO A 100 -21.59 15.68 -2.92
CA PRO A 100 -21.47 15.50 -4.37
C PRO A 100 -20.88 16.72 -5.12
N LYS A 101 -20.48 17.79 -4.42
CA LYS A 101 -19.88 19.00 -4.99
C LYS A 101 -18.36 19.11 -4.81
N SER A 102 -17.68 18.13 -4.21
CA SER A 102 -16.21 18.17 -4.05
C SER A 102 -15.50 17.47 -5.21
N ILE A 103 -15.41 18.13 -6.37
CA ILE A 103 -14.36 17.92 -7.38
C ILE A 103 -13.84 19.30 -7.76
#